data_AF-A0A939VZD9-F1
#
_entry.id   AF-A0A939VZD9-F1
#
_cell.length_a   1.000
_cell.length_b   1.000
_cell.length_c   1.000
_cell.angle_alpha   90.00
_cell.angle_beta   90.00
_cell.angle_gamma   90.00
#
_symmetry.space_group_name_H-M   'P 1'
#
loop_
_entity.id
_entity.type
_entity.pdbx_description
1 polymer ?
#
loop_
_entity_poly.entity_id
_entity_poly.type
_entity_poly.pdbx_seq_one_letter_code
_entity_poly.pdbx_strand_id
1 'polypeptide(L)'
;MKAFQNQICIKLGYSPAPKKGFDMFGQKRQNARADNSKTYHVLKKAKAKNQKSYLMDCAEAIKKSLKIAKSKDQFISLMKAQGFETEWKDNKKHIVFKDIKREQQGEKKCKTRLYKLAQFFPELKDFKTKENLLNAIGRNNQSDNRRHPVTTSYRDESTVGANTELIDFNSEFEKYSDRVDKERAERAAEETARRLRESDEREQERIRTEQRTSQSSIIRIRKKIRSDNSELSEQVGHTDKQSETRTSKGIHR
;
A
#
# COMPACT_ATOMS: atom_id res chain seq x y z
N MET A 1 -14.66 0.90 -31.54
CA MET A 1 -15.57 0.60 -30.40
C MET A 1 -15.19 1.31 -29.10
N LYS A 2 -13.99 1.11 -28.53
CA LYS A 2 -13.65 1.64 -27.20
C LYS A 2 -13.70 3.18 -27.06
N ALA A 3 -13.30 3.93 -28.10
CA ALA A 3 -13.33 5.39 -28.10
C ALA A 3 -14.76 5.97 -28.08
N PHE A 4 -15.66 5.38 -28.89
CA PHE A 4 -17.08 5.75 -28.93
C PHE A 4 -17.78 5.47 -27.59
N GLN A 5 -17.49 4.32 -26.99
CA GLN A 5 -18.04 3.93 -25.70
C GLN A 5 -17.56 4.86 -24.57
N ASN A 6 -16.28 5.27 -24.60
CA ASN A 6 -15.75 6.27 -23.67
C ASN A 6 -16.42 7.65 -23.86
N GLN A 7 -16.69 8.07 -25.11
CA GLN A 7 -17.42 9.31 -25.38
C GLN A 7 -18.84 9.27 -24.79
N ILE A 8 -19.54 8.14 -24.93
CA ILE A 8 -20.86 7.95 -24.32
C ILE A 8 -20.78 8.04 -22.79
N CYS A 9 -19.81 7.36 -22.16
CA CYS A 9 -19.63 7.43 -20.71
C CYS A 9 -19.41 8.87 -20.23
N ILE A 10 -18.54 9.63 -20.91
CA ILE A 10 -18.26 11.04 -20.55
C ILE A 10 -19.53 11.90 -20.71
N LYS A 11 -20.28 11.73 -21.81
CA LYS A 11 -21.55 12.46 -22.03
C LYS A 11 -22.60 12.17 -20.95
N LEU A 12 -22.58 10.97 -20.38
CA LEU A 12 -23.49 10.55 -19.31
C LEU A 12 -22.96 10.87 -17.90
N GLY A 13 -21.84 11.59 -17.77
CA GLY A 13 -21.23 11.94 -16.48
C GLY A 13 -20.46 10.82 -15.81
N TYR A 14 -20.21 9.71 -16.51
CA TYR A 14 -19.37 8.61 -16.04
C TYR A 14 -17.91 8.77 -16.45
N SER A 15 -16.99 8.27 -15.62
CA SER A 15 -15.57 8.26 -15.95
C SER A 15 -15.26 7.27 -17.10
N PRO A 16 -14.38 7.64 -18.05
CA PRO A 16 -13.98 6.74 -19.13
C PRO A 16 -13.27 5.49 -18.60
N ALA A 17 -13.36 4.39 -19.34
CA ALA A 17 -12.75 3.14 -18.92
C ALA A 17 -11.22 3.31 -18.75
N PRO A 18 -10.65 2.94 -17.58
CA PRO A 18 -9.24 3.16 -17.30
C PRO A 18 -8.34 2.41 -18.30
N LYS A 19 -7.23 3.05 -18.68
CA LYS A 19 -6.21 2.41 -19.52
C LYS A 19 -5.65 1.19 -18.80
N LYS A 20 -5.27 0.15 -19.55
CA LYS A 20 -4.74 -1.10 -18.97
C LYS A 20 -3.47 -0.78 -18.17
N GLY A 21 -3.47 -1.09 -16.87
CA GLY A 21 -2.36 -0.79 -15.96
C GLY A 21 -2.45 0.56 -15.26
N PHE A 22 -3.49 1.36 -15.54
CA PHE A 22 -3.77 2.64 -14.92
C PHE A 22 -5.06 2.61 -14.12
N ASP A 23 -5.15 3.40 -13.06
CA ASP A 23 -6.37 3.58 -12.29
C ASP A 23 -7.37 4.51 -13.04
N MET A 24 -8.50 4.77 -12.40
CA MET A 24 -9.56 5.66 -12.92
C MET A 24 -9.14 7.14 -13.00
N PHE A 25 -8.01 7.51 -12.38
CA PHE A 25 -7.44 8.85 -12.38
C PHE A 25 -6.21 8.95 -13.31
N GLY A 26 -5.90 7.89 -14.06
CA GLY A 26 -4.76 7.85 -14.97
C GLY A 26 -3.41 7.64 -14.29
N GLN A 27 -3.36 7.32 -12.99
CA GLN A 27 -2.12 6.98 -12.29
C GLN A 27 -1.74 5.51 -12.52
N LYS A 28 -0.44 5.22 -12.55
CA LYS A 28 0.08 3.86 -12.72
C LYS A 28 -0.28 3.03 -11.49
N ARG A 29 -0.98 1.90 -11.70
CA ARG A 29 -1.40 1.05 -10.57
C ARG A 29 -0.18 0.46 -9.86
N GLN A 30 -0.06 0.76 -8.56
CA GLN A 30 0.98 0.23 -7.70
C GLN A 30 0.60 -1.10 -7.01
N ASN A 31 -0.64 -1.56 -7.19
CA ASN A 31 -1.16 -2.75 -6.50
C ASN A 31 -1.09 -4.01 -7.37
N ALA A 32 -0.91 -5.15 -6.71
CA ALA A 32 -0.93 -6.45 -7.36
C ALA A 32 -2.27 -6.67 -8.08
N ARG A 33 -2.19 -7.12 -9.33
CA ARG A 33 -3.36 -7.43 -10.15
C ARG A 33 -3.73 -8.88 -9.92
N ALA A 34 -5.01 -9.24 -9.92
CA ALA A 34 -5.41 -10.64 -9.95
C ALA A 34 -6.54 -10.88 -10.94
N ASP A 35 -6.49 -12.04 -11.60
CA ASP A 35 -7.50 -12.45 -12.58
C ASP A 35 -8.76 -13.06 -11.92
N ASN A 36 -8.75 -13.23 -10.59
CA ASN A 36 -9.91 -13.69 -9.84
C ASN A 36 -10.03 -12.94 -8.50
N SER A 37 -11.28 -12.84 -8.00
CA SER A 37 -11.59 -12.08 -6.78
C SER A 37 -10.92 -12.65 -5.52
N LYS A 38 -10.92 -13.98 -5.34
CA LYS A 38 -10.32 -14.61 -4.14
C LYS A 38 -8.82 -14.32 -4.03
N THR A 39 -8.07 -14.47 -5.11
CA THR A 39 -6.64 -14.16 -5.20
C THR A 39 -6.38 -12.67 -5.04
N TYR A 40 -7.23 -11.80 -5.59
CA TYR A 40 -7.13 -10.36 -5.35
C TYR A 40 -7.20 -10.02 -3.87
N HIS A 41 -8.19 -10.56 -3.15
CA HIS A 41 -8.37 -10.31 -1.73
C HIS A 41 -7.21 -10.86 -0.89
N VAL A 42 -6.68 -12.04 -1.24
CA VAL A 42 -5.49 -12.61 -0.59
C VAL A 42 -4.28 -11.71 -0.80
N LEU A 43 -4.02 -11.24 -2.03
CA LEU A 43 -2.89 -10.36 -2.31
C LEU A 43 -3.06 -8.98 -1.66
N LYS A 44 -4.27 -8.44 -1.63
CA LYS A 44 -4.59 -7.19 -0.94
C LYS A 44 -4.38 -7.31 0.57
N LYS A 45 -4.83 -8.41 1.19
CA LYS A 45 -4.58 -8.71 2.61
C LYS A 45 -3.10 -8.93 2.89
N ALA A 46 -2.38 -9.63 2.01
CA ALA A 46 -0.94 -9.83 2.13
C ALA A 46 -0.20 -8.49 2.14
N LYS A 47 -0.54 -7.58 1.22
CA LYS A 47 0.04 -6.23 1.15
C LYS A 47 -0.34 -5.36 2.35
N ALA A 48 -1.58 -5.43 2.83
CA ALA A 48 -2.10 -4.55 3.89
C ALA A 48 -1.86 -5.04 5.33
N LYS A 49 -1.72 -6.36 5.55
CA LYS A 49 -1.65 -6.98 6.88
C LYS A 49 -0.42 -7.88 7.08
N ASN A 50 0.63 -7.75 6.26
CA ASN A 50 1.80 -8.65 6.29
C ASN A 50 1.43 -10.15 6.29
N GLN A 51 0.32 -10.52 5.64
CA GLN A 51 -0.14 -11.91 5.58
C GLN A 51 0.70 -12.68 4.54
N LYS A 52 1.32 -13.80 4.91
CA LYS A 52 2.24 -14.56 4.05
C LYS A 52 1.53 -15.11 2.81
N SER A 53 1.93 -14.69 1.62
CA SER A 53 1.38 -15.20 0.36
C SER A 53 2.52 -15.75 -0.49
N TYR A 54 2.48 -17.05 -0.82
CA TYR A 54 3.55 -17.71 -1.57
C TYR A 54 3.90 -17.00 -2.90
N LEU A 55 2.91 -16.35 -3.54
CA LEU A 55 3.13 -15.57 -4.76
C LEU A 55 3.88 -14.28 -4.49
N MET A 56 3.57 -13.60 -3.37
CA MET A 56 4.24 -12.38 -2.95
C MET A 56 5.66 -12.70 -2.48
N ASP A 57 5.81 -13.72 -1.64
CA ASP A 57 7.09 -14.19 -1.09
C ASP A 57 8.04 -14.56 -2.25
N CYS A 58 7.54 -15.31 -3.24
CA CYS A 58 8.31 -15.67 -4.43
C CYS A 58 8.64 -14.46 -5.32
N ALA A 59 7.71 -13.51 -5.50
CA ALA A 59 7.96 -12.32 -6.31
C ALA A 59 9.00 -11.40 -5.67
N GLU A 60 8.97 -11.27 -4.34
CA GLU A 60 9.97 -10.55 -3.57
C GLU A 60 11.34 -11.20 -3.71
N ALA A 61 11.40 -12.53 -3.60
CA ALA A 61 12.64 -13.26 -3.74
C ALA A 61 13.29 -13.08 -5.10
N ILE A 62 12.51 -13.16 -6.18
CA ILE A 62 12.99 -12.91 -7.54
C ILE A 62 13.56 -11.50 -7.67
N LYS A 63 12.91 -10.47 -7.10
CA LYS A 63 13.41 -9.09 -7.16
C LYS A 63 14.74 -8.93 -6.41
N LYS A 64 14.86 -9.51 -5.21
CA LYS A 64 16.10 -9.47 -4.43
C LYS A 64 17.22 -10.15 -5.23
N SER A 65 16.98 -11.37 -5.73
CA SER A 65 17.96 -12.13 -6.52
C SER A 65 18.33 -11.43 -7.83
N LEU A 66 17.37 -10.82 -8.55
CA LEU A 66 17.61 -10.13 -9.82
C LEU A 66 18.52 -8.90 -9.72
N LYS A 67 18.59 -8.26 -8.55
CA LYS A 67 19.45 -7.07 -8.37
C LYS A 67 20.92 -7.43 -8.16
N ILE A 68 21.19 -8.64 -7.71
CA ILE A 68 22.51 -9.07 -7.25
C ILE A 68 23.11 -10.11 -8.19
N ALA A 69 22.28 -10.99 -8.75
CA ALA A 69 22.73 -12.04 -9.65
C ALA A 69 23.44 -11.46 -10.89
N LYS A 70 24.64 -12.00 -11.17
CA LYS A 70 25.47 -11.69 -12.35
C LYS A 70 25.48 -12.86 -13.35
N SER A 71 25.09 -14.05 -12.91
CA SER A 71 24.92 -15.24 -13.75
C SER A 71 23.62 -16.00 -13.44
N LYS A 72 23.24 -16.90 -14.34
CA LYS A 72 22.10 -17.81 -14.15
C LYS A 72 22.28 -18.67 -12.90
N ASP A 73 23.48 -19.23 -12.70
CA ASP A 73 23.75 -20.14 -11.58
C ASP A 73 23.75 -19.38 -10.25
N GLN A 74 24.29 -18.16 -10.23
CA GLN A 74 24.18 -17.28 -9.06
C GLN A 74 22.72 -16.96 -8.74
N PHE A 75 21.89 -16.66 -9.74
CA PHE A 75 20.47 -16.43 -9.53
C PHE A 75 19.77 -17.65 -8.89
N ILE A 76 20.06 -18.86 -9.38
CA ILE A 76 19.49 -20.09 -8.84
C ILE A 76 19.95 -20.31 -7.38
N SER A 77 21.22 -20.06 -7.07
CA SER A 77 21.76 -20.16 -5.72
C SER A 77 21.12 -19.16 -4.76
N LEU A 78 20.93 -17.90 -5.16
CA LEU A 78 20.24 -16.88 -4.35
C LEU A 78 18.78 -17.24 -4.10
N MET A 79 18.07 -17.74 -5.11
CA MET A 79 16.70 -18.21 -4.92
C MET A 79 16.66 -19.36 -3.92
N LYS A 80 17.62 -20.30 -3.98
CA LYS A 80 17.72 -21.42 -3.05
C LYS A 80 18.02 -20.95 -1.62
N ALA A 81 18.92 -19.99 -1.43
CA ALA A 81 19.21 -19.37 -0.14
C ALA A 81 17.96 -18.73 0.49
N GLN A 82 17.08 -18.16 -0.35
CA GLN A 82 15.79 -17.62 0.08
C GLN A 82 14.69 -18.67 0.30
N GLY A 83 14.99 -19.96 0.13
CA GLY A 83 14.04 -21.06 0.34
C GLY A 83 13.20 -21.42 -0.88
N PHE A 84 13.61 -20.99 -2.08
CA PHE A 84 12.91 -21.31 -3.33
C PHE A 84 13.79 -22.15 -4.27
N GLU A 85 13.26 -23.30 -4.70
CA GLU A 85 13.88 -24.08 -5.76
C GLU A 85 13.47 -23.53 -7.14
N THR A 86 14.44 -23.38 -8.04
CA THR A 86 14.21 -22.84 -9.38
C THR A 86 14.36 -23.94 -10.43
N GLU A 87 13.25 -24.36 -11.03
CA GLU A 87 13.31 -25.27 -12.18
C GLU A 87 13.57 -24.49 -13.47
N TRP A 88 14.81 -24.55 -13.94
CA TRP A 88 15.24 -23.94 -15.18
C TRP A 88 15.43 -24.98 -16.28
N LYS A 89 14.36 -25.34 -17.00
CA LYS A 89 14.40 -26.33 -18.09
C LYS A 89 14.41 -25.68 -19.46
N ASP A 90 15.46 -25.76 -20.24
CA ASP A 90 15.61 -25.00 -21.50
C ASP A 90 14.47 -25.23 -22.50
N ASN A 91 13.95 -26.46 -22.56
CA ASN A 91 12.80 -26.84 -23.39
C ASN A 91 11.45 -26.19 -22.99
N LYS A 92 11.40 -25.40 -21.90
CA LYS A 92 10.21 -24.70 -21.44
C LYS A 92 10.36 -23.18 -21.55
N LYS A 93 9.31 -22.50 -22.01
CA LYS A 93 9.27 -21.03 -22.14
C LYS A 93 9.38 -20.26 -20.82
N HIS A 94 8.91 -20.83 -19.71
CA HIS A 94 8.83 -20.14 -18.42
C HIS A 94 9.56 -20.92 -17.33
N ILE A 95 10.22 -20.17 -16.45
CA ILE A 95 10.83 -20.68 -15.22
C ILE A 95 9.72 -21.01 -14.22
N VAL A 96 9.89 -22.12 -13.51
CA VAL A 96 9.00 -22.52 -12.40
C VAL A 96 9.77 -22.36 -11.10
N PHE A 97 9.13 -21.76 -10.11
CA PHE A 97 9.65 -21.60 -8.76
C PHE A 97 8.81 -22.46 -7.81
N LYS A 98 9.49 -23.16 -6.90
CA LYS A 98 8.87 -23.94 -5.83
C LYS A 98 9.32 -23.41 -4.48
N ASP A 99 8.39 -23.26 -3.56
CA ASP A 99 8.67 -22.93 -2.17
C ASP A 99 9.00 -24.22 -1.40
N ILE A 100 10.25 -24.34 -0.94
CA ILE A 100 10.79 -25.54 -0.32
C ILE A 100 10.07 -25.82 1.02
N LYS A 101 9.84 -24.77 1.82
CA LYS A 101 9.21 -24.89 3.15
C LYS A 101 7.77 -25.35 3.02
N ARG A 102 7.03 -24.78 2.06
CA ARG A 102 5.62 -25.16 1.81
C ARG A 102 5.48 -26.53 1.17
N GLU A 103 6.43 -26.94 0.32
CA GLU A 103 6.45 -28.27 -0.26
C GLU A 103 6.68 -29.34 0.82
N GLN A 104 7.60 -29.10 1.75
CA GLN A 104 7.81 -29.98 2.92
C GLN A 104 6.59 -30.06 3.83
N GLN A 105 5.81 -28.98 3.95
CA GLN A 105 4.56 -28.93 4.71
C GLN A 105 3.37 -29.58 3.97
N GLY A 106 3.55 -30.04 2.72
CA GLY A 106 2.48 -30.65 1.93
C GLY A 106 1.42 -29.65 1.43
N GLU A 107 1.72 -28.35 1.39
CA GLU A 107 0.77 -27.37 0.86
C GLU A 107 0.56 -27.55 -0.66
N LYS A 108 -0.69 -27.66 -1.10
CA LYS A 108 -1.04 -27.75 -2.53
C LYS A 108 -0.58 -26.54 -3.36
N LYS A 109 -0.29 -25.40 -2.73
CA LYS A 109 0.11 -24.14 -3.38
C LYS A 109 1.57 -23.78 -3.10
N CYS A 110 2.49 -24.64 -3.49
CA CYS A 110 3.92 -24.42 -3.34
C CYS A 110 4.63 -24.02 -4.65
N LYS A 111 3.99 -24.13 -5.82
CA LYS A 111 4.64 -23.91 -7.14
C LYS A 111 4.02 -22.76 -7.92
N THR A 112 4.84 -21.97 -8.60
CA THR A 112 4.40 -20.87 -9.46
C THR A 112 5.31 -20.68 -10.67
N ARG A 113 4.77 -20.11 -11.76
CA ARG A 113 5.50 -19.80 -12.99
C ARG A 113 5.83 -18.32 -13.04
N LEU A 114 6.97 -17.97 -13.63
CA LEU A 114 7.37 -16.57 -13.85
C LEU A 114 6.30 -15.77 -14.61
N TYR A 115 5.68 -16.37 -15.64
CA TYR A 115 4.55 -15.75 -16.37
C TYR A 115 3.42 -15.31 -15.44
N LYS A 116 3.05 -16.18 -14.50
CA LYS A 116 1.98 -15.92 -13.55
C LYS A 116 2.37 -14.73 -12.69
N LEU A 117 3.55 -14.77 -12.09
CA LEU A 117 4.07 -13.67 -11.27
C LEU A 117 4.11 -12.34 -12.05
N ALA A 118 4.56 -12.33 -13.30
CA ALA A 118 4.57 -11.14 -14.15
C ALA A 118 3.16 -10.58 -14.46
N GLN A 119 2.10 -11.41 -14.41
CA GLN A 119 0.72 -10.93 -14.50
C GLN A 119 0.24 -10.27 -13.21
N PHE A 120 0.60 -10.84 -12.04
CA PHE A 120 0.15 -10.36 -10.74
C PHE A 120 0.96 -9.15 -10.25
N PHE A 121 2.25 -9.08 -10.59
CA PHE A 121 3.19 -8.08 -10.08
C PHE A 121 3.70 -7.20 -11.22
N PRO A 122 3.28 -5.92 -11.29
CA PRO A 122 3.69 -4.99 -12.35
C PRO A 122 5.21 -4.82 -12.46
N GLU A 123 5.93 -4.94 -11.35
CA GLU A 123 7.39 -4.82 -11.28
C GLU A 123 8.13 -5.99 -11.95
N LEU A 124 7.47 -7.14 -12.10
CA LEU A 124 8.03 -8.32 -12.79
C LEU A 124 7.58 -8.40 -14.26
N LYS A 125 6.82 -7.40 -14.74
CA LYS A 125 6.23 -7.41 -16.08
C LYS A 125 7.28 -7.49 -17.18
N ASP A 126 8.44 -6.86 -16.96
CA ASP A 126 9.53 -6.82 -17.93
C ASP A 126 10.29 -8.15 -18.00
N PHE A 127 10.21 -8.98 -16.96
CA PHE A 127 10.90 -10.28 -16.85
C PHE A 127 9.98 -11.47 -17.16
N LYS A 128 9.00 -11.31 -18.05
CA LYS A 128 8.00 -12.35 -18.34
C LYS A 128 8.58 -13.63 -18.97
N THR A 129 9.73 -13.52 -19.62
CA THR A 129 10.42 -14.61 -20.33
C THR A 129 11.80 -14.87 -19.73
N LYS A 130 12.34 -16.06 -19.99
CA LYS A 130 13.71 -16.43 -19.61
C LYS A 130 14.75 -15.48 -20.18
N GLU A 131 14.64 -15.18 -21.47
CA GLU A 131 15.50 -14.22 -22.17
C GLU A 131 15.53 -12.87 -21.47
N ASN A 132 14.36 -12.33 -21.11
CA ASN A 132 14.30 -11.03 -20.44
C ASN A 132 14.93 -11.07 -19.05
N LEU A 133 14.78 -12.19 -18.34
CA LEU A 133 15.41 -12.40 -17.04
C LEU A 133 16.94 -12.53 -17.17
N LEU A 134 17.44 -13.28 -18.15
CA LEU A 134 18.87 -13.41 -18.45
C LEU A 134 19.47 -12.07 -18.88
N ASN A 135 18.77 -11.30 -19.70
CA ASN A 135 19.19 -9.95 -20.10
C ASN A 135 19.29 -9.01 -18.91
N ALA A 136 18.41 -9.15 -17.91
CA ALA A 136 18.50 -8.36 -16.68
C ALA A 136 19.75 -8.71 -15.88
N ILE A 137 20.02 -10.00 -15.70
CA ILE A 137 21.21 -10.53 -15.02
C ILE A 137 22.50 -10.10 -15.73
N GLY A 138 22.51 -10.18 -17.07
CA GLY A 138 23.67 -9.79 -17.88
C GLY A 138 24.03 -8.30 -17.77
N ARG A 139 23.05 -7.41 -17.57
CA ARG A 139 23.31 -5.99 -17.32
C ARG A 139 24.04 -5.76 -15.99
N ASN A 140 23.69 -6.51 -14.94
CA ASN A 140 24.37 -6.38 -13.65
C ASN A 140 25.85 -6.79 -13.77
N ASN A 141 26.13 -7.85 -14.51
CA ASN A 141 27.49 -8.30 -14.77
C ASN A 141 28.33 -7.22 -15.49
N GLN A 142 27.76 -6.58 -16.52
CA GLN A 142 28.43 -5.47 -17.22
C GLN A 142 28.66 -4.22 -16.36
N SER A 143 27.80 -3.99 -15.36
CA SER A 143 27.87 -2.82 -14.47
C SER A 143 29.06 -2.92 -13.52
N ASP A 144 29.40 -4.12 -13.06
CA ASP A 144 30.52 -4.36 -12.15
C ASP A 144 31.86 -4.42 -12.86
N ASN A 145 31.91 -4.99 -14.07
CA ASN A 145 33.13 -4.99 -14.89
C ASN A 145 33.62 -3.57 -15.25
N ARG A 146 32.74 -2.56 -15.19
CA ARG A 146 33.11 -1.14 -15.36
C ARG A 146 33.63 -0.50 -14.08
N ARG A 147 33.36 -1.08 -12.91
CA ARG A 147 33.82 -0.58 -11.60
C ARG A 147 35.18 -1.15 -11.20
N HIS A 148 35.53 -2.34 -11.67
CA HIS A 148 36.83 -2.96 -11.45
C HIS A 148 37.34 -3.62 -12.74
N PRO A 149 38.23 -2.97 -13.52
CA PRO A 149 38.93 -3.66 -14.59
C PRO A 149 39.90 -4.66 -13.94
N VAL A 150 39.60 -5.95 -14.04
CA VAL A 150 40.48 -7.00 -13.54
C VAL A 150 41.77 -7.00 -14.36
N THR A 151 42.88 -6.59 -13.75
CA THR A 151 44.22 -6.88 -14.24
C THR A 151 44.49 -8.36 -14.01
N THR A 152 44.36 -9.17 -15.07
CA THR A 152 44.76 -10.57 -15.07
C THR A 152 46.28 -10.65 -14.98
N SER A 153 46.83 -10.74 -13.77
CA SER A 153 48.13 -11.34 -13.53
C SER A 153 47.92 -12.77 -13.03
N TYR A 154 48.39 -13.73 -13.81
CA TYR A 154 48.46 -15.16 -13.52
C TYR A 154 48.62 -15.46 -12.02
N ARG A 155 47.64 -16.15 -11.43
CA ARG A 155 47.86 -16.95 -10.23
C ARG A 155 47.04 -18.24 -10.28
N ASP A 156 47.76 -19.30 -10.01
CA ASP A 156 47.47 -20.73 -10.11
C ASP A 156 46.22 -21.18 -9.33
N GLU A 157 45.54 -22.19 -9.88
CA GLU A 157 44.34 -22.83 -9.33
C GLU A 157 44.67 -23.65 -8.09
N SER A 158 44.10 -23.27 -6.95
CA SER A 158 43.79 -24.25 -5.89
C SER A 158 42.36 -24.01 -5.42
N THR A 159 41.70 -25.11 -5.10
CA THR A 159 40.27 -25.35 -4.86
C THR A 159 39.67 -24.63 -3.63
N VAL A 160 40.01 -23.34 -3.45
CA VAL A 160 39.57 -22.49 -2.33
C VAL A 160 38.76 -21.28 -2.84
N GLY A 161 38.91 -20.87 -4.11
CA GLY A 161 38.31 -19.63 -4.64
C GLY A 161 36.77 -19.63 -4.78
N ALA A 162 36.17 -20.76 -5.16
CA ALA A 162 34.72 -20.80 -5.41
C ALA A 162 33.88 -20.58 -4.14
N ASN A 163 34.34 -21.09 -2.99
CA ASN A 163 33.64 -20.93 -1.72
C ASN A 163 33.78 -19.50 -1.19
N THR A 164 34.94 -18.87 -1.33
CA THR A 164 35.16 -17.49 -0.86
C THR A 164 34.34 -16.47 -1.64
N GLU A 165 34.25 -16.60 -2.97
CA GLU A 165 33.38 -15.75 -3.80
C GLU A 165 31.88 -15.96 -3.50
N LEU A 166 31.45 -17.21 -3.26
CA LEU A 166 30.07 -17.51 -2.84
C LEU A 166 29.73 -16.98 -1.45
N ILE A 167 30.69 -17.01 -0.52
CA ILE A 167 30.54 -16.45 0.84
C ILE A 167 30.43 -14.93 0.78
N ASP A 168 31.29 -14.26 0.03
CA ASP A 168 31.26 -12.79 -0.10
C ASP A 168 29.96 -12.31 -0.77
N PHE A 169 29.51 -13.05 -1.79
CA PHE A 169 28.25 -12.80 -2.49
C PHE A 169 27.00 -13.03 -1.63
N ASN A 170 26.98 -14.08 -0.81
CA ASN A 170 25.91 -14.28 0.17
C ASN A 170 25.91 -13.16 1.23
N SER A 171 27.08 -12.68 1.65
CA SER A 171 27.20 -11.56 2.58
C SER A 171 26.63 -10.25 2.01
N GLU A 172 26.86 -9.98 0.72
CA GLU A 172 26.29 -8.81 0.04
C GLU A 172 24.77 -8.94 -0.10
N PHE A 173 24.29 -10.17 -0.36
CA PHE A 173 22.87 -10.48 -0.39
C PHE A 173 22.17 -10.26 0.95
N GLU A 174 22.76 -10.70 2.06
CA GLU A 174 22.23 -10.48 3.42
C GLU A 174 22.16 -8.99 3.75
N LYS A 175 23.26 -8.24 3.55
CA LYS A 175 23.29 -6.78 3.75
C LYS A 175 22.23 -6.08 2.92
N TYR A 176 22.03 -6.51 1.67
CA TYR A 176 20.97 -5.96 0.82
C TYR A 176 19.57 -6.30 1.37
N SER A 177 19.34 -7.55 1.80
CA SER A 177 18.06 -7.96 2.39
C SER A 177 17.73 -7.12 3.61
N ASP A 178 18.68 -6.93 4.53
CA ASP A 178 18.49 -6.16 5.75
C ASP A 178 18.10 -4.71 5.46
N ARG A 179 18.75 -4.06 4.47
CA ARG A 179 18.36 -2.70 4.05
C ARG A 179 16.94 -2.65 3.52
N VAL A 180 16.53 -3.60 2.68
CA VAL A 180 15.16 -3.65 2.13
C VAL A 180 14.12 -3.89 3.21
N ASP A 181 14.43 -4.79 4.15
CA ASP A 181 13.53 -5.14 5.23
C ASP A 181 13.40 -3.95 6.22
N LYS A 182 14.49 -3.21 6.46
CA LYS A 182 14.49 -1.94 7.20
C LYS A 182 13.64 -0.87 6.51
N GLU A 183 13.86 -0.59 5.22
CA GLU A 183 13.04 0.38 4.47
C GLU A 183 11.55 0.01 4.47
N ARG A 184 11.24 -1.29 4.46
CA ARG A 184 9.86 -1.79 4.55
C ARG A 184 9.27 -1.55 5.94
N ALA A 185 10.02 -1.80 6.99
CA ALA A 185 9.60 -1.52 8.37
C ALA A 185 9.33 -0.02 8.57
N GLU A 186 10.21 0.83 8.07
CA GLU A 186 10.06 2.30 8.11
C GLU A 186 8.80 2.76 7.37
N ARG A 187 8.58 2.30 6.13
CA ARG A 187 7.34 2.62 5.38
C ARG A 187 6.08 2.14 6.08
N ALA A 188 6.11 0.97 6.71
CA ALA A 188 4.98 0.46 7.47
C ALA A 188 4.71 1.30 8.73
N ALA A 189 5.77 1.69 9.45
CA ALA A 189 5.67 2.56 10.62
C ALA A 189 5.10 3.95 10.25
N GLU A 190 5.57 4.53 9.15
CA GLU A 190 5.08 5.81 8.64
C GLU A 190 3.59 5.74 8.27
N GLU A 191 3.15 4.65 7.61
CA GLU A 191 1.74 4.46 7.29
C GLU A 191 0.87 4.33 8.55
N THR A 192 1.36 3.64 9.59
CA THR A 192 0.64 3.56 10.87
C THR A 192 0.56 4.90 11.59
N ALA A 193 1.65 5.68 11.60
CA ALA A 193 1.68 7.01 12.19
C ALA A 193 0.72 7.96 11.45
N ARG A 194 0.66 7.88 10.12
CA ARG A 194 -0.29 8.64 9.31
C ARG A 194 -1.74 8.31 9.67
N ARG A 195 -2.08 7.03 9.80
CA ARG A 195 -3.45 6.61 10.19
C ARG A 195 -3.83 7.09 11.59
N LEU A 196 -2.87 7.12 12.51
CA LEU A 196 -3.10 7.65 13.86
C LEU A 196 -3.40 9.15 13.81
N ARG A 197 -2.59 9.93 13.08
CA ARG A 197 -2.82 11.36 12.87
C ARG A 197 -4.19 11.64 12.23
N GLU A 198 -4.55 10.91 11.18
CA GLU A 198 -5.88 11.03 10.54
C GLU A 198 -7.03 10.67 11.49
N SER A 199 -6.79 9.77 12.46
CA SER A 199 -7.79 9.43 13.49
C SER A 199 -7.91 10.53 14.53
N ASP A 200 -6.79 11.06 15.02
CA ASP A 200 -6.75 12.13 16.02
C ASP A 200 -7.37 13.42 15.46
N GLU A 201 -7.10 13.76 14.20
CA GLU A 201 -7.70 14.90 13.50
C GLU A 201 -9.22 14.77 13.42
N ARG A 202 -9.74 13.58 13.09
CA ARG A 202 -11.19 13.31 13.07
C ARG A 202 -11.83 13.45 14.44
N GLU A 203 -11.14 13.00 15.49
CA GLU A 203 -11.63 13.11 16.86
C GLU A 203 -11.68 14.58 17.30
N GLN A 204 -10.63 15.36 17.02
CA GLN A 204 -10.62 16.80 17.28
C GLN A 204 -11.72 17.53 16.51
N GLU A 205 -11.99 17.14 15.27
CA GLU A 205 -13.08 17.72 14.49
C GLU A 205 -14.45 17.41 15.11
N ARG A 206 -14.69 16.18 15.58
CA ARG A 206 -15.91 15.82 16.33
C ARG A 206 -16.09 16.69 17.56
N ILE A 207 -15.07 16.79 18.41
CA ILE A 207 -15.10 17.63 19.61
C ILE A 207 -15.42 19.09 19.25
N ARG A 208 -14.78 19.65 18.22
CA ARG A 208 -15.06 21.02 17.76
C ARG A 208 -16.49 21.18 17.27
N THR A 209 -17.03 20.21 16.53
CA THR A 209 -18.43 20.27 16.06
C THR A 209 -19.41 20.21 17.22
N GLU A 210 -19.18 19.35 18.21
CA GLU A 210 -20.03 19.23 19.41
C GLU A 210 -19.98 20.50 20.27
N GLN A 211 -18.82 21.13 20.42
CA GLN A 211 -18.69 22.41 21.11
C GLN A 211 -19.47 23.51 20.37
N ARG A 212 -19.38 23.56 19.04
CA ARG A 212 -20.12 24.54 18.22
C ARG A 212 -21.63 24.35 18.32
N THR A 213 -22.13 23.12 18.28
CA THR A 213 -23.56 22.83 18.44
C THR A 213 -24.03 23.19 19.85
N SER A 214 -23.26 22.84 20.87
CA SER A 214 -23.55 23.18 22.27
C SER A 214 -23.61 24.69 22.51
N GLN A 215 -22.63 25.45 22.02
CA GLN A 215 -22.66 26.91 22.09
C GLN A 215 -23.85 27.50 21.35
N SER A 216 -24.17 26.98 20.15
CA SER A 216 -25.34 27.43 19.38
C SER A 216 -26.64 27.19 20.14
N SER A 217 -26.78 26.05 20.82
CA SER A 217 -27.93 25.73 21.68
C SER A 217 -28.03 26.68 22.87
N ILE A 218 -26.91 26.96 23.55
CA ILE A 218 -26.87 27.93 24.66
C ILE A 218 -27.28 29.34 24.19
N ILE A 219 -26.81 29.77 23.02
CA ILE A 219 -27.18 31.07 22.44
C ILE A 219 -28.70 31.13 22.17
N ARG A 220 -29.30 30.05 21.65
CA ARG A 220 -30.76 29.98 21.44
C ARG A 220 -31.53 30.05 22.74
N ILE A 221 -31.12 29.30 23.76
CA ILE A 221 -31.73 29.31 25.09
C ILE A 221 -31.66 30.72 25.70
N ARG A 222 -30.49 31.38 25.65
CA ARG A 222 -30.33 32.75 26.16
C ARG A 222 -31.21 33.77 25.43
N LYS A 223 -31.35 33.65 24.10
CA LYS A 223 -32.28 34.50 23.34
C LYS A 223 -33.73 34.29 23.78
N LYS A 224 -34.14 33.05 24.01
CA LYS A 224 -35.49 32.73 24.47
C LYS A 224 -35.76 33.30 25.87
N ILE A 225 -34.87 33.06 26.83
CA ILE A 225 -34.96 33.64 28.18
C ILE A 225 -35.08 35.18 28.14
N ARG A 226 -34.33 35.84 27.23
CA ARG A 226 -34.43 37.31 27.08
C ARG A 226 -35.79 37.76 26.55
N SER A 227 -36.38 37.02 25.60
CA SER A 227 -37.72 37.29 25.09
C SER A 227 -38.76 37.12 26.19
N ASP A 228 -38.74 35.98 26.87
CA ASP A 228 -39.68 35.63 27.94
C ASP A 228 -39.61 36.65 29.09
N ASN A 229 -38.41 37.11 29.46
CA ASN A 229 -38.24 38.16 30.47
C ASN A 229 -38.76 39.53 30.04
N SER A 230 -38.70 39.86 28.74
CA SER A 230 -39.28 41.13 28.24
C SER A 230 -40.81 41.09 28.30
N GLU A 231 -41.42 39.96 27.92
CA GLU A 231 -42.87 39.73 28.00
C GLU A 231 -43.36 39.77 29.45
N LEU A 232 -42.61 39.17 30.38
CA LEU A 232 -42.88 39.28 31.82
C LEU A 232 -42.81 40.73 32.33
N SER A 233 -41.85 41.54 31.87
CA SER A 233 -41.76 42.95 32.28
C SER A 233 -42.93 43.80 31.77
N GLU A 234 -43.40 43.52 30.55
CA GLU A 234 -44.56 44.19 29.97
C GLU A 234 -45.85 43.82 30.71
N GLN A 235 -45.99 42.55 31.12
CA GLN A 235 -47.14 42.10 31.91
C GLN A 235 -47.17 42.74 33.31
N VAL A 236 -46.04 42.78 34.02
CA VAL A 236 -45.95 43.41 35.36
C VAL A 236 -46.23 44.92 35.28
N GLY A 237 -45.73 45.61 34.25
CA GLY A 237 -46.03 47.03 34.01
C GLY A 237 -47.49 47.30 33.62
N HIS A 238 -48.22 46.31 33.09
CA HIS A 238 -49.65 46.41 32.82
C HIS A 238 -50.50 46.18 34.07
N THR A 239 -50.06 45.29 34.98
CA THR A 239 -50.76 45.03 36.25
C THR A 239 -50.65 46.19 37.24
N ASP A 240 -49.53 46.91 37.28
CA ASP A 240 -49.38 48.10 38.15
C ASP A 240 -50.25 49.28 37.69
N LYS A 241 -50.45 49.45 36.37
CA LYS A 241 -51.39 50.47 35.85
C LYS A 241 -52.86 50.12 36.11
N GLN A 242 -53.19 48.83 36.25
CA GLN A 242 -54.55 48.38 36.60
C GLN A 242 -54.85 48.46 38.09
N SER A 243 -53.83 48.40 38.97
CA SER A 243 -53.99 48.61 40.41
C SER A 243 -54.14 50.10 40.76
N GLU A 244 -53.38 51.00 40.12
CA GLU A 244 -53.52 52.46 40.31
C GLU A 244 -54.90 52.99 39.84
N THR A 245 -55.46 52.44 38.77
CA THR A 245 -56.78 52.84 38.26
C THR A 245 -57.96 52.30 39.10
N ARG A 246 -57.77 51.21 39.86
CA ARG A 246 -58.78 50.69 40.79
C ARG A 246 -58.83 51.46 42.11
N THR A 247 -57.71 51.97 42.60
CA THR A 247 -57.69 52.77 43.85
C THR A 247 -58.33 54.15 43.67
N SER A 248 -58.38 54.71 42.45
CA SER A 248 -59.07 56.00 42.19
C SER A 248 -60.60 55.89 42.01
N LYS A 249 -61.15 54.68 41.85
CA LYS A 249 -62.61 54.46 41.68
C LYS A 249 -63.34 54.03 42.95
N GLY A 250 -62.64 53.94 44.09
CA GLY A 250 -63.20 53.51 45.38
C GLY A 250 -63.60 54.62 46.34
N ILE A 251 -63.69 55.89 45.90
CA ILE A 251 -64.15 57.01 46.72
C ILE A 251 -65.32 57.68 46.03
N HIS A 252 -66.50 57.06 46.04
CA HIS A 252 -67.80 57.75 46.05
C HIS A 252 -68.94 56.75 46.32
N ARG A 253 -69.52 56.91 47.52
CA ARG A 253 -70.78 56.38 48.05
C ARG A 253 -70.88 54.88 48.37
#